data_AF-A0A1H6IDB3-F1
#
_entry.id   AF-A0A1H6IDB3-F1
#
_cell.length_a   1.000
_cell.length_b   1.000
_cell.length_c   1.000
_cell.angle_alpha   90.00
_cell.angle_beta   90.00
_cell.angle_gamma   90.00
#
_symmetry.space_group_name_H-M   'P 1'
#
loop_
_entity.id
_entity.type
_entity.pdbx_description
1 polymer ?
#
loop_
_entity_poly.entity_id
_entity_poly.type
_entity_poly.pdbx_seq_one_letter_code
_entity_poly.pdbx_strand_id
1 'polypeptide(L)'
;MNNKKFCCKKFEYYYTGEKTMGLNFRIVKYGMNVLIKEAKFYSKKIEDVCSKAFFITEGYSDKITDFKIKKIVINYCPFCNQKLRDFYTSDDYVQETIE
;
A
#
# COMPACT_ATOMS: atom_id res chain seq x y z
N MET A 1 -7.26 20.49 -7.14
CA MET A 1 -6.73 19.20 -7.61
C MET A 1 -7.83 18.16 -7.49
N ASN A 2 -8.14 17.43 -8.56
CA ASN A 2 -9.11 16.34 -8.49
C ASN A 2 -8.53 15.21 -7.62
N ASN A 3 -8.95 15.14 -6.35
CA ASN A 3 -8.57 14.12 -5.37
C ASN A 3 -9.13 12.74 -5.76
N LYS A 4 -8.64 12.16 -6.85
CA LYS A 4 -9.00 10.80 -7.23
C LYS A 4 -8.27 9.84 -6.30
N LYS A 5 -9.04 9.19 -5.41
CA LYS A 5 -8.55 8.14 -4.49
C LYS A 5 -7.98 6.92 -5.22
N PHE A 6 -8.35 6.70 -6.48
CA PHE A 6 -7.92 5.56 -7.28
C PHE A 6 -7.51 5.99 -8.69
N CYS A 7 -6.55 5.25 -9.27
CA CYS A 7 -6.04 5.52 -10.61
C CYS A 7 -7.00 5.15 -11.76
N CYS A 8 -8.00 4.28 -11.52
CA CYS A 8 -9.05 4.01 -12.50
C CYS A 8 -10.35 3.54 -11.83
N LYS A 9 -11.47 3.63 -12.57
CA LYS A 9 -12.81 3.25 -12.08
C LYS A 9 -12.94 1.77 -11.72
N LYS A 10 -12.26 0.88 -12.44
CA LYS A 10 -12.26 -0.56 -12.10
C LYS A 10 -11.61 -0.78 -10.74
N PHE A 11 -10.46 -0.13 -10.51
CA PHE A 11 -9.76 -0.23 -9.23
C PHE A 11 -10.61 0.28 -8.07
N GLU A 12 -11.27 1.42 -8.27
CA GLU A 12 -12.25 1.94 -7.32
C GLU A 12 -13.38 0.93 -7.07
N TYR A 13 -14.05 0.44 -8.11
CA TYR A 13 -15.17 -0.49 -7.99
C TYR A 13 -14.83 -1.76 -7.18
N TYR A 14 -13.67 -2.36 -7.42
CA TYR A 14 -13.28 -3.61 -6.76
C TYR A 14 -12.78 -3.43 -5.31
N TYR A 15 -12.32 -2.24 -4.94
CA TYR A 15 -11.65 -2.01 -3.64
C TYR A 15 -12.28 -0.88 -2.81
N THR A 16 -13.48 -0.42 -3.17
CA THR A 16 -14.31 0.52 -2.38
C THR A 16 -15.37 -0.21 -1.54
N GLY A 17 -15.40 -1.55 -1.56
CA GLY A 17 -16.33 -2.35 -0.76
C GLY A 17 -16.24 -2.06 0.73
N GLU A 18 -17.35 -2.26 1.46
CA GLU A 18 -17.38 -2.07 2.91
C GLU A 18 -16.27 -2.88 3.59
N LYS A 19 -15.62 -2.23 4.58
CA LYS A 19 -14.39 -2.67 5.28
C LYS A 19 -14.40 -4.13 5.78
N THR A 20 -15.56 -4.75 5.91
CA THR A 20 -15.78 -6.06 6.53
C THR A 20 -15.98 -7.20 5.51
N MET A 21 -16.19 -6.92 4.23
CA MET A 21 -16.41 -7.96 3.20
C MET A 21 -15.60 -7.70 1.93
N GLY A 22 -14.82 -8.70 1.50
CA GLY A 22 -14.10 -8.69 0.23
C GLY A 22 -12.64 -8.23 0.29
N LEU A 23 -12.03 -8.15 -0.88
CA LEU A 23 -10.65 -7.69 -1.03
C LEU A 23 -10.58 -6.17 -0.87
N ASN A 24 -9.55 -5.70 -0.17
CA ASN A 24 -9.38 -4.30 0.21
C ASN A 24 -7.99 -3.81 -0.20
N PHE A 25 -7.91 -2.57 -0.68
CA PHE A 25 -6.65 -1.96 -1.06
C PHE A 25 -6.08 -1.11 0.07
N ARG A 26 -4.89 -1.47 0.56
CA ARG A 26 -4.19 -0.75 1.63
C ARG A 26 -2.91 -0.09 1.16
N ILE A 27 -2.71 1.17 1.55
CA ILE A 27 -1.46 1.88 1.37
C ILE A 27 -0.80 2.06 2.73
N VAL A 28 0.43 1.56 2.84
CA VAL A 28 1.18 1.53 4.09
C VAL A 28 2.50 2.27 3.93
N LYS A 29 2.90 3.03 4.94
CA LYS A 29 4.19 3.70 5.02
C LYS A 29 5.11 2.95 5.98
N TYR A 30 6.38 2.78 5.62
CA TYR A 30 7.38 2.25 6.52
C TYR A 30 8.00 3.36 7.35
N GLY A 31 8.09 3.14 8.66
CA GLY A 31 8.79 3.97 9.62
C GLY A 31 10.31 3.87 9.44
N MET A 32 11.03 4.80 10.06
CA MET A 32 12.47 4.96 9.85
C MET A 32 13.27 3.71 10.22
N ASN A 33 12.88 3.01 11.29
CA ASN A 33 13.55 1.79 11.74
C ASN A 33 13.46 0.66 10.70
N VAL A 34 12.31 0.50 10.05
CA VAL A 34 12.11 -0.47 8.97
C VAL A 34 12.95 -0.09 7.76
N LEU A 35 12.98 1.19 7.39
CA LEU A 35 13.78 1.69 6.26
C LEU A 35 15.28 1.48 6.48
N ILE A 36 15.79 1.73 7.69
CA ILE A 36 17.18 1.47 8.05
C ILE A 36 17.51 -0.02 7.91
N LYS A 37 16.63 -0.91 8.38
CA LYS A 37 16.81 -2.36 8.29
C LYS A 37 16.84 -2.83 6.83
N GLU A 38 15.88 -2.39 6.01
CA GLU A 38 15.80 -2.69 4.58
C GLU A 38 17.03 -2.18 3.82
N ALA A 39 17.44 -0.94 4.06
CA ALA A 39 18.63 -0.33 3.46
C ALA A 39 19.88 -1.16 3.75
N LYS A 40 20.05 -1.59 5.01
CA LYS A 40 21.16 -2.44 5.45
C LYS A 40 21.10 -3.83 4.81
N PHE A 41 19.91 -4.44 4.72
CA PHE A 41 19.75 -5.79 4.17
C PHE A 41 20.05 -5.85 2.67
N TYR A 42 19.64 -4.83 1.91
CA TYR A 42 19.85 -4.76 0.46
C TYR A 42 21.10 -3.97 0.05
N SER A 43 21.93 -3.52 1.02
CA SER A 43 23.10 -2.67 0.77
C SER A 43 22.79 -1.42 -0.07
N LYS A 44 21.66 -0.75 0.24
CA LYS A 44 21.18 0.47 -0.43
C LYS A 44 21.24 1.67 0.50
N LYS A 45 21.19 2.88 -0.06
CA LYS A 45 20.92 4.08 0.74
C LYS A 45 19.44 4.08 1.17
N ILE A 46 19.15 4.66 2.32
CA ILE A 46 17.77 4.78 2.84
C ILE A 46 16.85 5.51 1.83
N GLU A 47 17.41 6.51 1.14
CA GLU A 47 16.74 7.31 0.10
C GLU A 47 16.24 6.46 -1.09
N ASP A 48 16.94 5.36 -1.38
CA ASP A 48 16.63 4.44 -2.48
C ASP A 48 15.62 3.35 -2.06
N VAL A 49 15.29 3.27 -0.77
CA VAL A 49 14.32 2.31 -0.24
C VAL A 49 12.90 2.83 -0.43
N CYS A 50 12.04 1.92 -0.85
CA CYS A 50 10.63 2.13 -1.01
C CYS A 50 9.96 2.51 0.31
N SER A 51 9.60 3.79 0.51
CA SER A 51 8.95 4.24 1.75
C SER A 51 7.48 3.84 1.89
N LYS A 52 6.84 3.44 0.79
CA LYS A 52 5.46 2.98 0.74
C LYS A 52 5.33 1.61 0.10
N ALA A 53 4.41 0.82 0.63
CA ALA A 53 3.98 -0.46 0.08
C ALA A 53 2.45 -0.47 -0.13
N PHE A 54 2.02 -1.27 -1.10
CA PHE A 54 0.63 -1.33 -1.52
C PHE A 54 0.15 -2.78 -1.46
N PHE A 55 -0.96 -3.02 -0.77
CA PHE A 55 -1.45 -4.35 -0.47
C PHE A 55 -2.89 -4.53 -0.94
N ILE A 56 -3.21 -5.74 -1.37
CA ILE A 56 -4.57 -6.25 -1.39
C ILE A 56 -4.73 -7.18 -0.18
N THR A 57 -5.73 -6.95 0.66
CA THR A 57 -6.01 -7.72 1.88
C THR A 57 -7.43 -8.25 1.93
N GLU A 58 -7.66 -9.35 2.64
CA GLU A 58 -8.99 -9.76 3.09
C GLU A 58 -9.46 -8.86 4.26
N GLY A 59 -10.47 -8.02 4.04
CA GLY A 59 -11.07 -7.17 5.10
C GLY A 59 -10.13 -6.17 5.82
N TYR A 60 -10.65 -5.52 6.87
CA TYR A 60 -10.00 -4.47 7.69
C TYR A 60 -10.01 -4.68 9.22
N SER A 61 -10.19 -5.89 9.73
CA SER A 61 -10.23 -6.09 11.20
C SER A 61 -8.87 -5.86 11.88
N ASP A 62 -7.77 -6.25 11.23
CA ASP A 62 -6.45 -6.34 11.87
C ASP A 62 -5.38 -5.48 11.16
N LYS A 63 -4.26 -5.22 11.86
CA LYS A 63 -3.08 -4.51 11.34
C LYS A 63 -2.40 -5.29 10.24
N ILE A 64 -1.82 -4.63 9.23
CA ILE A 64 -1.15 -5.33 8.12
C ILE A 64 -0.01 -6.25 8.59
N THR A 65 0.55 -6.02 9.77
CA THR A 65 1.60 -6.83 10.39
C THR A 65 1.08 -8.12 11.04
N ASP A 66 -0.22 -8.30 11.21
CA ASP A 66 -0.79 -9.55 11.72
C ASP A 66 -0.64 -10.66 10.67
N PHE A 67 -0.01 -11.77 11.06
CA PHE A 67 0.21 -12.94 10.22
C PHE A 67 -1.07 -13.66 9.81
N LYS A 68 -2.18 -13.44 10.50
CA LYS A 68 -3.49 -13.99 10.14
C LYS A 68 -4.08 -13.33 8.89
N ILE A 69 -3.66 -12.10 8.58
CA ILE A 69 -4.16 -11.40 7.39
C ILE A 69 -3.48 -11.96 6.14
N LYS A 70 -4.31 -12.53 5.26
CA LYS A 70 -3.89 -12.84 3.89
C LYS A 70 -3.71 -11.54 3.11
N LYS A 71 -2.51 -11.32 2.60
CA LYS A 71 -2.12 -10.10 1.89
C LYS A 71 -1.29 -10.39 0.66
N ILE A 72 -1.48 -9.60 -0.39
CA ILE A 72 -0.70 -9.63 -1.63
C ILE A 72 -0.09 -8.25 -1.83
N VAL A 73 1.22 -8.18 -2.04
CA VAL A 73 1.91 -6.94 -2.41
C VAL A 73 1.70 -6.69 -3.91
N ILE A 74 1.31 -5.46 -4.27
CA ILE A 74 1.18 -5.04 -5.66
C ILE A 74 1.99 -3.77 -5.93
N ASN A 75 2.61 -3.68 -7.10
CA ASN A 75 3.37 -2.48 -7.52
C ASN A 75 2.67 -1.68 -8.62
N TYR A 76 1.76 -2.33 -9.35
CA TYR A 76 0.98 -1.78 -10.45
C TYR A 76 -0.50 -2.03 -10.20
N CYS A 77 -1.35 -1.14 -10.71
CA CYS A 77 -2.79 -1.37 -10.73
C CYS A 77 -3.09 -2.57 -11.64
N PRO A 78 -3.82 -3.60 -11.16
CA PRO A 78 -4.12 -4.78 -11.96
C PRO A 78 -5.08 -4.51 -13.14
N PHE A 79 -5.67 -3.30 -13.21
CA PHE A 79 -6.68 -2.97 -14.21
C PHE A 79 -6.21 -2.00 -15.29
N CYS A 80 -5.39 -1.01 -14.94
CA CYS A 80 -4.89 -0.01 -15.89
C CYS A 80 -3.36 0.02 -16.00
N ASN A 81 -2.66 -0.89 -15.29
CA ASN A 81 -1.20 -0.98 -15.25
C ASN A 81 -0.48 0.29 -14.75
N GLN A 82 -1.20 1.21 -14.10
CA GLN A 82 -0.58 2.39 -13.47
C GLN A 82 0.37 1.95 -12.36
N LYS A 83 1.61 2.41 -12.40
CA LYS A 83 2.56 2.22 -11.30
C LYS A 83 2.06 2.98 -10.08
N LEU A 84 1.79 2.25 -8.99
CA LEU A 84 1.07 2.78 -7.84
C LEU A 84 1.88 3.83 -7.09
N ARG A 85 3.20 3.67 -7.03
CA ARG A 85 4.11 4.65 -6.40
C ARG A 85 4.08 6.01 -7.07
N ASP A 86 3.95 6.02 -8.40
CA ASP A 86 3.97 7.26 -9.18
C ASP A 86 2.62 7.99 -9.04
N PHE A 87 1.54 7.26 -8.70
CA PHE A 87 0.21 7.82 -8.46
C PHE A 87 0.00 8.27 -7.01
N TYR A 88 0.41 7.45 -6.03
CA TYR A 88 0.24 7.71 -4.59
C TYR A 88 1.49 8.34 -3.98
N THR A 89 1.81 9.56 -4.41
CA THR A 89 2.97 10.30 -3.93
C THR A 89 2.76 10.90 -2.54
N SER A 90 1.57 11.46 -2.27
CA SER A 90 1.22 12.06 -0.97
C SER A 90 1.05 11.01 0.14
N ASP A 91 1.35 11.41 1.37
CA ASP A 91 1.05 10.63 2.57
C ASP A 91 -0.44 10.67 2.96
N ASP A 92 -1.25 11.57 2.36
CA ASP A 92 -2.71 11.62 2.59
C ASP A 92 -3.45 10.34 2.18
N TYR A 93 -2.80 9.52 1.36
CA TYR A 93 -3.30 8.21 0.93
C TYR A 93 -2.93 7.08 1.90
N VAL A 94 -2.01 7.30 2.84
CA VAL A 94 -1.50 6.30 3.77
C VAL A 94 -2.56 5.99 4.82
N GLN A 95 -2.81 4.71 5.05
CA GLN A 95 -3.81 4.23 6.00
C GLN A 95 -3.18 3.64 7.25
N GLU A 96 -1.91 3.23 7.18
CA GLU A 96 -1.17 2.60 8.27
C GLU A 96 0.33 2.92 8.15
N THR A 97 1.00 3.07 9.28
CA THR A 97 2.46 3.14 9.37
C THR A 97 2.98 1.90 10.10
N ILE A 98 3.98 1.23 9.53
CA ILE A 98 4.69 0.12 10.17
C ILE A 98 5.99 0.65 10.78
N GLU A 99 6.15 0.50 12.09
CA GLU A 99 7.34 0.93 12.83
C GLU A 99 8.42 -0.15 12.97
#